data_AF-A0A4Q2XRC4-F1
#
_entry.id   AF-A0A4Q2XRC4-F1
#
_cell.length_a   1.000
_cell.length_b   1.000
_cell.length_c   1.000
_cell.angle_alpha   90.00
_cell.angle_beta   90.00
_cell.angle_gamma   90.00
#
_symmetry.space_group_name_H-M   'P 1'
#
loop_
_entity.id
_entity.type
_entity.pdbx_description
1 polymer ?
#
loop_
_entity_poly.entity_id
_entity_poly.type
_entity_poly.pdbx_seq_one_letter_code
_entity_poly.pdbx_strand_id
1 'polypeptide(L)'
;MVHAMDEEDDHLWQTATAACNLSLTAAEKLRILTDMVRARVFEQHALKYYNAGKMNGFLDLMIGQEGGAAAVRSMLGPQDHTIGGVRGIGFAVMRGLPMRECLAELMGKRTGSCKGKGGMFSFCSPAHHHWGIHGVAAAQTPLAAGFAFAM
;
A
#
# COMPACT_ATOMS: atom_id res chain seq x y z
N MET A 1 30.61 16.83 -7.58
CA MET A 1 31.45 15.61 -7.53
C MET A 1 30.54 14.47 -7.92
N VAL A 2 30.54 14.13 -9.22
CA VAL A 2 29.73 13.02 -9.75
C VAL A 2 30.42 11.75 -9.28
N HIS A 3 29.79 10.98 -8.41
CA HIS A 3 30.27 9.64 -8.07
C HIS A 3 30.28 8.82 -9.37
N ALA A 4 31.42 8.20 -9.69
CA ALA A 4 31.47 7.18 -10.73
C ALA A 4 30.48 6.08 -10.34
N MET A 5 29.59 5.73 -11.26
CA MET A 5 28.56 4.70 -11.10
C MET A 5 29.25 3.33 -11.23
N ASP A 6 29.17 2.52 -10.18
CA ASP A 6 29.75 1.16 -10.15
C ASP A 6 28.83 0.18 -10.93
N GLU A 7 29.37 -0.96 -11.38
CA GLU A 7 28.64 -2.04 -12.10
C GLU A 7 27.41 -2.57 -11.33
N GLU A 8 27.31 -2.36 -10.02
CA GLU A 8 26.12 -2.66 -9.23
C GLU A 8 24.95 -1.71 -9.52
N ASP A 9 25.13 -0.49 -10.03
CA ASP A 9 23.99 0.37 -10.39
C ASP A 9 23.34 -0.08 -11.72
N ASP A 10 24.05 -0.84 -12.54
CA ASP A 10 23.66 -1.18 -13.91
C ASP A 10 22.40 -2.06 -13.98
N HIS A 11 22.20 -2.97 -13.03
CA HIS A 11 21.03 -3.85 -13.00
C HIS A 11 19.73 -3.13 -12.60
N LEU A 12 19.83 -2.06 -11.79
CA LEU A 12 18.66 -1.25 -11.41
C LEU A 12 18.13 -0.46 -12.61
N TRP A 13 19.03 0.09 -13.43
CA TRP A 13 18.67 0.86 -14.63
C TRP A 13 18.22 0.01 -15.81
N GLN A 14 18.66 -1.25 -15.92
CA GLN A 14 18.15 -2.19 -16.93
C GLN A 14 16.62 -2.36 -16.87
N THR A 15 16.03 -2.27 -15.68
CA THR A 15 14.57 -2.38 -15.54
C THR A 15 13.83 -1.13 -16.02
N ALA A 16 14.44 0.06 -15.93
CA ALA A 16 13.82 1.31 -16.36
C ALA A 16 13.55 1.34 -17.87
N THR A 17 14.41 0.67 -18.65
CA THR A 17 14.29 0.53 -20.11
C THR A 17 13.47 -0.69 -20.55
N ALA A 18 12.91 -1.45 -19.61
CA ALA A 18 12.00 -2.55 -19.94
C ALA A 18 10.80 -2.04 -20.76
N ALA A 19 10.35 -2.83 -21.74
CA ALA A 19 9.28 -2.44 -22.65
C ALA A 19 7.99 -2.00 -21.94
N CYS A 20 7.64 -2.65 -20.82
CA CYS A 20 6.48 -2.30 -19.99
C CYS A 20 6.61 -0.93 -19.31
N ASN A 21 7.83 -0.47 -19.01
CA ASN A 21 8.08 0.84 -18.41
C ASN A 21 8.17 1.95 -19.46
N LEU A 22 8.66 1.61 -20.66
CA LEU A 22 8.69 2.51 -21.81
C LEU A 22 7.30 2.77 -22.38
N SER A 23 6.38 1.79 -22.30
CA SER A 23 5.00 1.95 -22.77
C SER A 23 4.14 2.87 -21.89
N LEU A 24 4.55 3.14 -20.64
CA LEU A 24 3.83 4.03 -19.75
C LEU A 24 3.89 5.49 -20.23
N THR A 25 2.73 6.13 -20.29
CA THR A 25 2.62 7.58 -20.52
C THR A 25 3.18 8.38 -19.35
N ALA A 26 3.50 9.65 -19.58
CA ALA A 26 3.97 10.55 -18.51
C ALA A 26 2.93 10.68 -17.37
N ALA A 27 1.64 10.70 -17.71
CA ALA A 27 0.56 10.76 -16.72
C ALA A 27 0.50 9.50 -15.84
N GLU A 28 0.72 8.32 -16.42
CA GLU A 28 0.75 7.06 -15.67
C GLU A 28 1.97 6.97 -14.76
N LYS A 29 3.15 7.40 -15.25
CA LYS A 29 4.37 7.50 -14.43
C LYS A 29 4.17 8.43 -13.24
N LEU A 30 3.55 9.59 -13.47
CA LEU A 30 3.25 10.55 -12.41
C LEU A 30 2.25 9.97 -11.39
N ARG A 31 1.24 9.23 -11.84
CA ARG A 31 0.28 8.55 -10.97
C ARG A 31 0.97 7.51 -10.08
N ILE A 32 1.79 6.65 -10.66
CA ILE A 32 2.55 5.61 -9.93
C ILE A 32 3.48 6.25 -8.90
N LEU A 33 4.21 7.31 -9.27
CA LEU A 33 5.06 8.06 -8.34
C LEU A 33 4.23 8.70 -7.21
N THR A 34 3.08 9.28 -7.55
CA THR A 34 2.17 9.90 -6.58
C THR A 34 1.67 8.85 -5.58
N ASP A 35 1.30 7.67 -6.03
CA ASP A 35 0.86 6.56 -5.17
C ASP A 35 1.96 6.13 -4.20
N MET A 36 3.20 5.95 -4.68
CA MET A 36 4.35 5.63 -3.83
C MET A 36 4.60 6.71 -2.77
N VAL A 37 4.64 7.98 -3.16
CA VAL A 37 4.90 9.10 -2.25
C VAL A 37 3.78 9.24 -1.21
N ARG A 38 2.51 9.11 -1.63
CA ARG A 38 1.35 9.16 -0.73
C ARG A 38 1.42 8.07 0.34
N ALA A 39 1.74 6.84 -0.04
CA ALA A 39 1.89 5.74 0.90
C ALA A 39 3.06 5.98 1.85
N ARG A 40 4.25 6.34 1.34
CA ARG A 40 5.44 6.67 2.13
C ARG A 40 5.16 7.74 3.17
N VAL A 41 4.58 8.87 2.75
CA VAL A 41 4.29 10.00 3.62
C VAL A 41 3.28 9.59 4.70
N PHE A 42 2.21 8.88 4.32
CA PHE A 42 1.24 8.40 5.28
C PHE A 42 1.89 7.52 6.36
N GLU A 43 2.71 6.54 5.95
CA GLU A 43 3.36 5.62 6.87
C GLU A 43 4.43 6.29 7.74
N GLN A 44 5.19 7.25 7.22
CA GLN A 44 6.12 8.06 8.01
C GLN A 44 5.40 8.87 9.10
N HIS A 45 4.24 9.44 8.77
CA HIS A 45 3.42 10.15 9.74
C HIS A 45 2.83 9.18 10.78
N ALA A 46 2.34 8.01 10.36
CA ALA A 46 1.88 6.98 11.29
C ALA A 46 2.98 6.56 12.26
N LEU A 47 4.19 6.31 11.74
CA LEU A 47 5.37 5.95 12.52
C LEU A 47 5.74 7.02 13.55
N LYS A 48 5.66 8.30 13.19
CA LYS A 48 5.90 9.42 14.11
C LYS A 48 4.97 9.36 15.33
N TYR A 49 3.67 9.13 15.12
CA TYR A 49 2.69 9.05 16.22
C TYR A 49 2.80 7.75 17.01
N TYR A 50 3.15 6.64 16.35
CA TYR A 50 3.43 5.37 16.99
C TYR A 50 4.61 5.48 17.96
N ASN A 51 5.73 6.04 17.50
CA ASN A 51 6.92 6.27 18.34
C ASN A 51 6.66 7.27 19.49
N ALA A 52 5.67 8.16 19.33
CA ALA A 52 5.23 9.06 20.40
C ALA A 52 4.24 8.40 21.38
N GLY A 53 3.98 7.09 21.27
CA GLY A 53 3.05 6.36 22.12
C GLY A 53 1.58 6.78 21.96
N LYS A 54 1.21 7.32 20.79
CA LYS A 54 -0.16 7.80 20.51
C LYS A 54 -1.03 6.79 19.78
N MET A 55 -0.45 5.67 19.34
CA MET A 55 -1.14 4.57 18.68
C MET A 55 -0.98 3.30 19.52
N ASN A 56 -2.02 2.48 19.56
CA ASN A 56 -2.01 1.20 20.27
C ASN A 56 -1.91 0.04 19.27
N GLY A 57 -1.34 -1.08 19.70
CA GLY A 57 -1.20 -2.28 18.88
C GLY A 57 0.09 -2.30 18.06
N PHE A 58 0.06 -3.01 16.93
CA PHE A 58 1.21 -3.18 16.05
C PHE A 58 1.18 -2.15 14.92
N LEU A 59 2.35 -1.89 14.33
CA LEU A 59 2.51 -1.05 13.14
C LEU A 59 3.58 -1.64 12.22
N ASP A 60 3.14 -2.48 11.27
CA ASP A 60 3.98 -3.01 10.20
C ASP A 60 3.88 -2.14 8.96
N LEU A 61 5.02 -1.59 8.54
CA LEU A 61 5.10 -0.62 7.46
C LEU A 61 5.65 -1.24 6.18
N MET A 62 5.27 -0.64 5.05
CA MET A 62 5.74 -0.95 3.70
C MET A 62 6.80 0.07 3.21
N ILE A 63 7.36 0.87 4.12
CA ILE A 63 8.45 1.81 3.81
C ILE A 63 9.62 1.05 3.15
N GLY A 64 9.91 1.37 1.90
CA GLY A 64 10.94 0.72 1.07
C GLY A 64 10.41 -0.36 0.13
N GLN A 65 9.13 -0.70 0.21
CA GLN A 65 8.46 -1.71 -0.61
C GLN A 65 7.34 -1.11 -1.49
N GLU A 66 7.26 0.22 -1.58
CA GLU A 66 6.19 0.92 -2.30
C GLU A 66 6.22 0.66 -3.80
N GLY A 67 7.41 0.47 -4.38
CA GLY A 67 7.55 0.22 -5.82
C GLY A 67 6.80 -1.02 -6.27
N GLY A 68 6.94 -2.14 -5.53
CA GLY A 68 6.22 -3.38 -5.83
C GLY A 68 4.70 -3.22 -5.67
N ALA A 69 4.26 -2.56 -4.61
CA ALA A 69 2.86 -2.27 -4.36
C ALA A 69 2.23 -1.37 -5.43
N ALA A 70 2.93 -0.32 -5.84
CA ALA A 70 2.46 0.61 -6.87
C ALA A 70 2.45 -0.03 -8.27
N ALA A 71 3.40 -0.92 -8.56
CA ALA A 71 3.39 -1.73 -9.78
C ALA A 71 2.19 -2.67 -9.82
N VAL A 72 1.87 -3.37 -8.72
CA VAL A 72 0.63 -4.17 -8.64
C VAL A 72 -0.59 -3.28 -8.84
N ARG A 73 -0.66 -2.13 -8.14
CA ARG A 73 -1.79 -1.19 -8.25
C ARG A 73 -2.01 -0.69 -9.68
N SER A 74 -0.94 -0.44 -10.44
CA SER A 74 -1.03 0.11 -11.81
C SER A 74 -1.65 -0.87 -12.80
N MET A 75 -1.57 -2.18 -12.52
CA MET A 75 -2.18 -3.24 -13.32
C MET A 75 -3.64 -3.52 -12.96
N LEU A 76 -4.12 -3.04 -11.80
CA LEU A 76 -5.49 -3.28 -11.35
C LEU A 76 -6.49 -2.37 -12.06
N GLY A 77 -7.52 -2.98 -12.63
CA GLY A 77 -8.73 -2.33 -13.12
C GLY A 77 -9.60 -1.73 -12.01
N PRO A 78 -10.62 -0.94 -12.40
CA PRO A 78 -11.53 -0.30 -11.45
C PRO A 78 -12.43 -1.30 -10.71
N GLN A 79 -12.72 -2.45 -11.30
CA GLN A 79 -13.55 -3.50 -10.71
C GLN A 79 -12.72 -4.56 -9.96
N ASP A 80 -11.39 -4.48 -10.00
CA ASP A 80 -10.56 -5.48 -9.34
C ASP A 80 -10.59 -5.33 -7.82
N HIS A 81 -10.72 -6.47 -7.16
CA HIS A 81 -10.75 -6.60 -5.72
C HIS A 81 -9.37 -6.90 -5.15
N THR A 82 -9.13 -6.44 -3.92
CA THR A 82 -7.83 -6.56 -3.26
C THR A 82 -7.96 -7.00 -1.82
N ILE A 83 -7.01 -7.82 -1.39
CA ILE A 83 -6.88 -8.28 0.00
C ILE A 83 -5.43 -8.09 0.41
N GLY A 84 -5.20 -7.35 1.50
CA GLY A 84 -3.85 -7.06 1.99
C GLY A 84 -3.32 -8.14 2.92
N GLY A 85 -2.01 -8.39 2.84
CA GLY A 85 -1.25 -9.05 3.90
C GLY A 85 -0.67 -8.03 4.90
N VAL A 86 0.09 -8.47 5.90
CA VAL A 86 0.53 -7.68 7.06
C VAL A 86 1.08 -6.27 6.79
N ARG A 87 1.74 -6.01 5.65
CA ARG A 87 2.27 -4.69 5.27
C ARG A 87 1.34 -3.91 4.31
N GLY A 88 0.02 -4.12 4.42
CA GLY A 88 -0.94 -3.64 3.44
C GLY A 88 -1.37 -2.17 3.57
N ILE A 89 -0.91 -1.43 4.59
CA ILE A 89 -1.46 -0.10 4.92
C ILE A 89 -1.24 0.89 3.76
N GLY A 90 0.00 1.02 3.29
CA GLY A 90 0.31 1.86 2.14
C GLY A 90 -0.49 1.46 0.90
N PHE A 91 -0.69 0.17 0.66
CA PHE A 91 -1.50 -0.32 -0.47
C PHE A 91 -2.98 0.07 -0.34
N ALA A 92 -3.55 0.02 0.86
CA ALA A 92 -4.92 0.48 1.13
C ALA A 92 -5.08 1.98 0.79
N VAL A 93 -4.08 2.80 1.14
CA VAL A 93 -4.04 4.23 0.77
C VAL A 93 -3.94 4.41 -0.76
N MET A 94 -3.13 3.61 -1.45
CA MET A 94 -3.03 3.62 -2.92
C MET A 94 -4.32 3.15 -3.62
N ARG A 95 -5.12 2.30 -2.97
CA ARG A 95 -6.46 1.91 -3.42
C ARG A 95 -7.50 3.02 -3.28
N GLY A 96 -7.15 4.14 -2.66
CA GLY A 96 -7.98 5.33 -2.55
C GLY A 96 -8.68 5.48 -1.20
N LEU A 97 -8.41 4.61 -0.22
CA LEU A 97 -8.98 4.79 1.11
C LEU A 97 -8.58 6.16 1.68
N PRO A 98 -9.53 6.95 2.21
CA PRO A 98 -9.22 8.28 2.72
C PRO A 98 -8.19 8.21 3.84
N MET A 99 -7.04 8.87 3.66
CA MET A 99 -5.96 8.89 4.67
C MET A 99 -6.44 9.33 6.06
N ARG A 100 -7.48 10.18 6.13
CA ARG A 100 -8.08 10.61 7.39
C ARG A 100 -8.75 9.45 8.14
N GLU A 101 -9.51 8.62 7.43
CA GLU A 101 -10.16 7.43 8.00
C GLU A 101 -9.12 6.37 8.36
N CYS A 102 -8.13 6.18 7.49
CA CYS A 102 -6.97 5.33 7.73
C CYS A 102 -6.25 5.70 9.03
N LEU A 103 -5.91 6.97 9.22
CA LEU A 103 -5.25 7.44 10.44
C LEU A 103 -6.18 7.37 11.65
N ALA A 104 -7.47 7.64 11.48
CA ALA A 104 -8.45 7.49 12.56
C ALA A 104 -8.54 6.04 13.05
N GLU A 105 -8.48 5.05 12.15
CA GLU A 105 -8.46 3.63 12.51
C GLU A 105 -7.22 3.28 13.34
N LEU A 106 -6.02 3.71 12.90
CA LEU A 106 -4.77 3.51 13.65
C LEU A 106 -4.78 4.16 15.05
N MET A 107 -5.52 5.27 15.18
CA MET A 107 -5.68 6.00 16.45
C MET A 107 -6.84 5.46 17.30
N GLY A 108 -7.50 4.37 16.90
CA GLY A 108 -8.63 3.78 17.64
C GLY A 108 -9.88 4.67 17.69
N LYS A 109 -10.06 5.56 16.71
CA LYS A 109 -11.18 6.51 16.68
C LYS A 109 -12.39 5.93 15.96
N ARG A 110 -13.60 6.31 16.41
CA ARG A 110 -14.88 5.90 15.81
C ARG A 110 -15.01 6.27 14.32
N THR A 111 -14.30 7.29 13.85
CA THR A 111 -14.27 7.71 12.44
C THR A 111 -13.28 6.93 11.58
N GLY A 112 -12.65 5.88 12.13
CA GLY A 112 -11.85 4.94 11.36
C GLY A 112 -12.71 4.10 10.42
N SER A 113 -12.09 3.53 9.38
CA SER A 113 -12.77 2.70 8.37
C SER A 113 -13.51 1.51 8.99
N CYS A 114 -13.01 0.97 10.10
CA CYS A 114 -13.62 -0.09 10.90
C CYS A 114 -14.01 0.38 12.32
N LYS A 115 -14.30 1.68 12.45
CA LYS A 115 -14.73 2.34 13.70
C LYS A 115 -13.69 2.27 14.82
N GLY A 116 -12.40 2.18 14.48
CA GLY A 116 -11.29 2.18 15.43
C GLY A 116 -11.13 0.88 16.21
N LYS A 117 -11.78 -0.20 15.77
CA LYS A 117 -11.78 -1.49 16.48
C LYS A 117 -10.72 -2.45 15.99
N GLY A 118 -10.26 -2.24 14.75
CA GLY A 118 -9.50 -3.25 14.05
C GLY A 118 -8.04 -2.87 13.82
N GLY A 119 -7.69 -1.61 14.07
CA GLY A 119 -6.31 -1.13 14.05
C GLY A 119 -5.63 -1.37 12.70
N MET A 120 -4.33 -1.66 12.73
CA MET A 120 -3.54 -1.68 11.51
C MET A 120 -3.93 -2.76 10.48
N PHE A 121 -4.57 -3.84 10.95
CA PHE A 121 -4.94 -4.96 10.08
C PHE A 121 -6.36 -4.80 9.52
N SER A 122 -7.18 -3.84 9.96
CA SER A 122 -8.60 -3.85 9.56
C SER A 122 -8.98 -2.79 8.55
N PHE A 123 -8.08 -2.37 7.67
CA PHE A 123 -8.41 -1.40 6.62
C PHE A 123 -9.34 -2.02 5.58
N CYS A 124 -10.64 -2.07 5.86
CA CYS A 124 -11.66 -2.62 4.98
C CYS A 124 -12.48 -1.48 4.38
N SER A 125 -12.67 -1.49 3.07
CA SER A 125 -13.53 -0.56 2.35
C SER A 125 -14.16 -1.25 1.15
N PRO A 126 -15.42 -1.71 1.28
CA PRO A 126 -16.17 -2.27 0.16
C PRO A 126 -16.30 -1.27 -1.00
N ALA A 127 -16.41 0.03 -0.71
CA ALA A 127 -16.48 1.08 -1.74
C ALA A 127 -15.23 1.18 -2.64
N HIS A 128 -14.08 0.69 -2.17
CA HIS A 128 -12.82 0.69 -2.93
C HIS A 128 -12.38 -0.72 -3.35
N HIS A 129 -13.27 -1.71 -3.17
CA HIS A 129 -13.00 -3.14 -3.39
C HIS A 129 -11.76 -3.62 -2.63
N HIS A 130 -11.59 -3.14 -1.39
CA HIS A 130 -10.49 -3.52 -0.52
C HIS A 130 -11.04 -4.23 0.72
N TRP A 131 -10.72 -5.51 0.87
CA TRP A 131 -11.36 -6.40 1.85
C TRP A 131 -10.55 -6.60 3.12
N GLY A 132 -9.79 -5.59 3.53
CA GLY A 132 -9.01 -5.66 4.76
C GLY A 132 -7.56 -6.10 4.54
N ILE A 133 -6.82 -5.98 5.64
CA ILE A 133 -5.45 -6.43 5.79
C ILE A 133 -5.50 -7.64 6.73
N HIS A 134 -4.60 -8.61 6.59
CA HIS A 134 -4.65 -9.81 7.41
C HIS A 134 -3.34 -9.96 8.18
N GLY A 135 -3.46 -9.97 9.51
CA GLY A 135 -2.34 -10.09 10.46
C GLY A 135 -1.72 -11.48 10.51
N VAL A 136 -2.47 -12.51 10.13
CA VAL A 136 -2.00 -13.90 10.06
C VAL A 136 -1.33 -14.13 8.72
N ALA A 137 -0.08 -14.61 8.76
CA ALA A 137 0.68 -14.91 7.55
C ALA A 137 -0.10 -15.83 6.60
N ALA A 138 -0.15 -15.45 5.33
CA ALA A 138 -0.85 -16.15 4.25
C ALA A 138 -2.39 -16.28 4.40
N ALA A 139 -3.03 -15.71 5.44
CA ALA A 139 -4.48 -15.80 5.60
C ALA A 139 -5.25 -15.09 4.47
N GLN A 140 -4.66 -14.06 3.86
CA GLN A 140 -5.23 -13.37 2.70
C GLN A 140 -5.32 -14.26 1.45
N THR A 141 -4.46 -15.27 1.32
CA THR A 141 -4.34 -16.08 0.10
C THR A 141 -5.57 -16.97 -0.16
N PRO A 142 -6.02 -17.83 0.79
CA PRO A 142 -7.22 -18.63 0.58
C PRO A 142 -8.48 -17.76 0.51
N LEU A 143 -8.52 -16.64 1.23
CA LEU A 143 -9.62 -15.68 1.12
C LEU A 143 -9.70 -15.08 -0.29
N ALA A 144 -8.56 -14.63 -0.85
CA ALA A 144 -8.50 -14.09 -2.20
C ALA A 144 -8.93 -15.12 -3.25
N ALA A 145 -8.51 -16.38 -3.10
CA ALA A 145 -8.95 -17.47 -3.97
C ALA A 145 -10.46 -17.71 -3.88
N GLY A 146 -11.04 -17.69 -2.66
CA GLY A 146 -12.48 -17.82 -2.46
C GLY A 146 -13.27 -16.66 -3.07
N PHE A 147 -12.80 -15.42 -2.91
CA PHE A 147 -13.39 -14.25 -3.57
C PHE A 147 -13.34 -14.38 -5.09
N ALA A 148 -12.19 -14.75 -5.65
CA ALA A 148 -12.03 -14.93 -7.10
C ALA A 148 -12.90 -16.07 -7.66
N PHE A 149 -13.17 -17.12 -6.89
CA PHE A 149 -14.06 -18.20 -7.29
C PHE A 149 -15.54 -17.78 -7.31
N ALA A 150 -15.92 -16.82 -6.46
CA ALA A 150 -17.31 -16.39 -6.32
C ALA A 150 -17.72 -15.26 -7.29
N MET A 151 -16.75 -14.58 -7.91
CA MET A 151 -16.96 -13.48 -8.86
C MET A 151 -17.08 -14.00 -10.29
#